data_AF-E3MVH4-F1
#
_entry.id   AF-E3MVH4-F1
#
_cell.length_a   1.000
_cell.length_b   1.000
_cell.length_c   1.000
_cell.angle_alpha   90.00
_cell.angle_beta   90.00
_cell.angle_gamma   90.00
#
_symmetry.space_group_name_H-M   'P 1'
#
loop_
_entity.id
_entity.type
_entity.pdbx_description
1 polymer ?
#
loop_
_entity_poly.entity_id
_entity_poly.type
_entity_poly.pdbx_seq_one_letter_code
_entity_poly.pdbx_strand_id
1 'polypeptide(L)'
;MSFLLFFLLKNTRQTPESFIRIRCLSIISVNLLAFCFIFSSLDTLIMLPGYTPVIVRIFIFILLIYPNISLIILHLGFSYGDFQLFFVKTARFSKIQWLLLFLFHTLLSVGCYGLFCIDANTLEKDGLINNLHFIRYACIAINILSMPMTYQSLLAWNCEKLEFVGIHPETKLHWKGVMRKMEDGKWEVDQTPEDHDLCHV
;
A
#
# COMPACT_ATOMS: atom_id res chain seq x y z
N MET A 1 10.89 -17.05 1.11
CA MET A 1 9.41 -17.03 1.20
C MET A 1 8.75 -16.05 0.24
N SER A 2 9.27 -14.82 0.11
CA SER A 2 8.80 -13.77 -0.84
C SER A 2 8.68 -14.23 -2.31
N PHE A 3 9.70 -14.94 -2.82
CA PHE A 3 9.78 -15.37 -4.22
C PHE A 3 8.78 -16.46 -4.61
N LEU A 4 8.39 -17.33 -3.67
CA LEU A 4 7.46 -18.44 -3.94
C LEU A 4 6.00 -17.95 -4.02
N LEU A 5 5.65 -16.97 -3.20
CA LEU A 5 4.33 -16.30 -3.26
C LEU A 5 4.17 -15.53 -4.57
N PHE A 6 5.24 -14.90 -5.06
CA PHE A 6 5.29 -14.24 -6.36
C PHE A 6 5.04 -15.21 -7.53
N PHE A 7 5.65 -16.42 -7.49
CA PHE A 7 5.38 -17.45 -8.50
C PHE A 7 3.96 -18.02 -8.43
N LEU A 8 3.36 -18.14 -7.24
CA LEU A 8 1.98 -18.60 -7.08
C LEU A 8 0.96 -17.58 -7.60
N LEU A 9 1.21 -16.28 -7.40
CA LEU A 9 0.35 -15.20 -7.90
C LEU A 9 0.44 -15.02 -9.43
N LYS A 10 1.60 -15.34 -10.02
CA LYS A 10 1.85 -15.22 -11.48
C LYS A 10 0.85 -15.97 -12.38
N ASN A 11 0.30 -17.08 -11.89
CA ASN A 11 -0.59 -17.95 -12.69
C ASN A 11 -2.08 -17.65 -12.48
N THR A 12 -2.40 -16.56 -11.78
CA THR A 12 -3.80 -16.21 -11.46
C THR A 12 -4.16 -14.89 -12.11
N ARG A 13 -5.36 -14.79 -12.70
CA ARG A 13 -5.88 -13.52 -13.19
C ARG A 13 -6.04 -12.53 -12.05
N GLN A 14 -5.75 -11.26 -12.32
CA GLN A 14 -6.01 -10.21 -11.34
C GLN A 14 -7.51 -10.03 -11.14
N THR A 15 -7.99 -10.20 -9.91
CA THR A 15 -9.37 -9.88 -9.54
C THR A 15 -9.47 -8.45 -9.01
N PRO A 16 -10.62 -7.77 -9.17
CA PRO A 16 -10.83 -6.44 -8.59
C PRO A 16 -10.64 -6.41 -7.07
N GLU A 17 -11.08 -7.44 -6.36
CA GLU A 17 -10.88 -7.57 -4.91
C GLU A 17 -9.40 -7.64 -4.56
N SER A 18 -8.62 -8.44 -5.29
CA SER A 18 -7.16 -8.53 -5.10
C SER A 18 -6.48 -7.19 -5.42
N PHE A 19 -6.91 -6.54 -6.50
CA PHE A 19 -6.42 -5.22 -6.92
C PHE A 19 -6.59 -4.16 -5.80
N ILE A 20 -7.74 -4.14 -5.14
CA ILE A 20 -8.02 -3.21 -4.03
C ILE A 20 -7.27 -3.65 -2.78
N ARG A 21 -7.39 -4.92 -2.40
CA ARG A 21 -6.82 -5.47 -1.15
C ARG A 21 -5.32 -5.28 -1.08
N ILE A 22 -4.58 -5.53 -2.16
CA ILE A 22 -3.12 -5.37 -2.17
C ILE A 22 -2.74 -3.91 -1.91
N ARG A 23 -3.44 -2.93 -2.50
CA ARG A 23 -3.18 -1.49 -2.29
C ARG A 23 -3.45 -1.08 -0.85
N CYS A 24 -4.58 -1.51 -0.28
CA CYS A 24 -4.93 -1.24 1.12
C CYS A 24 -3.95 -1.90 2.10
N LEU A 25 -3.59 -3.16 1.90
CA LEU A 25 -2.63 -3.84 2.77
C LEU A 25 -1.23 -3.23 2.67
N SER A 26 -0.83 -2.73 1.50
CA SER A 26 0.45 -2.05 1.33
C SER A 26 0.55 -0.80 2.20
N ILE A 27 -0.47 0.07 2.17
CA ILE A 27 -0.45 1.27 3.00
C ILE A 27 -0.49 0.93 4.49
N ILE A 28 -1.29 -0.07 4.90
CA ILE A 28 -1.33 -0.53 6.29
C ILE A 28 0.06 -1.02 6.73
N SER A 29 0.73 -1.82 5.90
CA SER A 29 2.06 -2.36 6.23
C SER A 29 3.13 -1.28 6.36
N VAL A 30 3.10 -0.25 5.51
CA VAL A 30 4.05 0.87 5.54
C VAL A 30 3.83 1.76 6.77
N ASN A 31 2.57 2.04 7.14
CA ASN A 31 2.28 2.77 8.38
C ASN A 31 2.67 1.94 9.61
N LEU A 32 2.37 0.64 9.62
CA LEU A 32 2.76 -0.25 10.71
C LEU A 32 4.28 -0.32 10.87
N LEU A 33 5.04 -0.30 9.77
CA LEU A 33 6.50 -0.22 9.80
C LEU A 33 6.99 1.05 10.50
N ALA A 34 6.38 2.22 10.21
CA ALA A 34 6.71 3.46 10.91
C ALA A 34 6.45 3.36 12.42
N PHE A 35 5.33 2.77 12.83
CA PHE A 35 5.05 2.53 14.24
C PHE A 35 6.06 1.56 14.87
N CYS A 36 6.41 0.46 14.20
CA CYS A 36 7.42 -0.47 14.69
C CYS A 36 8.79 0.18 14.87
N PHE A 37 9.19 1.10 13.98
CA PHE A 37 10.42 1.86 14.15
C PHE A 37 10.37 2.79 15.37
N ILE A 38 9.24 3.47 15.60
CA ILE A 38 9.04 4.31 16.79
C ILE A 38 9.12 3.46 18.06
N PHE A 39 8.39 2.33 18.13
CA PHE A 39 8.47 1.42 19.28
C PHE A 39 9.88 0.86 19.49
N SER A 40 10.59 0.52 18.41
CA SER A 40 11.97 0.05 18.49
C SER A 40 12.93 1.14 18.95
N SER A 41 12.63 2.43 18.76
CA SER A 41 13.43 3.53 19.35
C SER A 41 13.12 3.74 20.83
N LEU A 42 11.88 3.49 21.26
CA LEU A 42 11.41 3.65 22.65
C LEU A 42 11.80 2.49 23.58
N ASP A 43 12.51 1.48 23.07
CA ASP A 43 12.92 0.24 23.75
C ASP A 43 13.68 0.48 25.08
N THR A 44 14.15 1.72 25.31
CA THR A 44 14.82 2.14 26.55
C THR A 44 13.92 2.76 27.63
N LEU A 45 12.69 3.18 27.33
CA LEU A 45 11.85 3.94 28.27
C LEU A 45 10.69 3.12 28.87
N ILE A 46 10.10 2.16 28.13
CA ILE A 46 8.81 1.54 28.50
C ILE A 46 8.81 0.00 28.42
N MET A 47 9.69 -0.64 27.64
CA MET A 47 9.61 -2.09 27.42
C MET A 47 10.46 -2.89 28.43
N LEU A 48 9.78 -3.78 29.17
CA LEU A 48 10.39 -4.77 30.06
C LEU A 48 11.43 -5.61 29.29
N PRO A 49 12.62 -5.90 29.84
CA PRO A 49 13.66 -6.63 29.13
C PRO A 49 13.25 -8.09 28.94
N GLY A 50 12.73 -8.42 27.76
CA GLY A 50 12.23 -9.74 27.40
C GLY A 50 12.31 -10.00 25.89
N TYR A 51 11.42 -10.84 25.36
CA TYR A 51 11.33 -11.21 23.94
C TYR A 51 10.80 -10.10 23.02
N THR A 52 10.27 -9.02 23.58
CA THR A 52 9.62 -7.92 22.88
C THR A 52 10.49 -7.25 21.80
N PRO A 53 11.77 -6.90 22.04
CA PRO A 53 12.65 -6.38 21.00
C PRO A 53 12.90 -7.34 19.84
N VAL A 54 12.98 -8.64 20.11
CA VAL A 54 13.18 -9.66 19.06
C VAL A 54 11.94 -9.75 18.16
N ILE A 55 10.74 -9.76 18.77
CA ILE A 55 9.47 -9.79 18.07
C ILE A 55 9.32 -8.55 17.17
N VAL A 56 9.60 -7.34 17.70
CA VAL A 56 9.51 -6.09 16.92
C VAL A 56 10.46 -6.10 15.73
N ARG A 57 11.71 -6.59 15.89
CA ARG A 57 12.66 -6.71 14.78
C ARG A 57 12.19 -7.68 13.70
N ILE A 58 11.58 -8.81 14.09
CA ILE A 58 10.99 -9.76 13.14
C ILE A 58 9.84 -9.09 12.35
N PHE A 59 8.97 -8.34 13.03
CA PHE A 59 7.92 -7.57 12.37
C PHE A 59 8.48 -6.53 11.40
N ILE A 60 9.50 -5.76 11.80
CA ILE A 60 10.18 -4.80 10.90
C ILE A 60 10.69 -5.52 9.64
N PHE A 61 11.34 -6.67 9.79
CA PHE A 61 11.85 -7.42 8.64
C PHE A 61 10.74 -7.88 7.69
N ILE A 62 9.64 -8.42 8.23
CA ILE A 62 8.47 -8.82 7.44
C ILE A 62 7.85 -7.61 6.72
N LEU A 63 7.69 -6.50 7.43
CA LEU A 63 7.06 -5.27 6.93
C LEU A 63 7.97 -4.49 5.96
N LEU A 64 9.28 -4.72 5.94
CA LEU A 64 10.16 -4.23 4.89
C LEU A 64 10.00 -5.03 3.60
N ILE A 65 9.79 -6.35 3.70
CA ILE A 65 9.69 -7.23 2.54
C ILE A 65 8.34 -7.07 1.83
N TYR A 66 7.25 -7.00 2.57
CA TYR A 66 5.90 -7.05 2.01
C TYR A 66 5.56 -5.89 1.04
N PRO A 67 5.80 -4.60 1.36
CA PRO A 67 5.53 -3.48 0.46
C PRO A 67 6.33 -3.58 -0.84
N ASN A 68 7.57 -4.06 -0.77
CA ASN A 68 8.42 -4.23 -1.95
C ASN A 68 7.87 -5.30 -2.90
N ILE A 69 7.43 -6.45 -2.36
CA ILE A 69 6.76 -7.49 -3.17
C ILE A 69 5.49 -6.92 -3.79
N SER A 70 4.68 -6.25 -2.98
CA SER A 70 3.44 -5.65 -3.44
C SER A 70 3.69 -4.67 -4.59
N LEU A 71 4.66 -3.76 -4.45
CA LEU A 71 5.02 -2.80 -5.49
C LEU A 71 5.47 -3.47 -6.78
N ILE A 72 6.29 -4.53 -6.69
CA ILE A 72 6.70 -5.34 -7.84
C ILE A 72 5.49 -5.97 -8.55
N ILE A 73 4.54 -6.52 -7.79
CA ILE A 73 3.31 -7.12 -8.35
C ILE A 73 2.40 -6.05 -8.98
N LEU A 74 2.28 -4.88 -8.33
CA LEU A 74 1.26 -3.88 -8.60
C LEU A 74 1.63 -2.89 -9.70
N HIS A 75 2.91 -2.54 -9.82
CA HIS A 75 3.37 -1.45 -10.70
C HIS A 75 4.27 -1.91 -11.85
N LEU A 76 5.07 -2.98 -11.68
CA LEU A 76 5.91 -3.48 -12.75
C LEU A 76 5.23 -4.51 -13.66
N GLY A 77 3.97 -4.87 -13.37
CA GLY A 77 3.17 -5.75 -14.25
C GLY A 77 3.70 -7.18 -14.40
N PHE A 78 4.72 -7.57 -13.64
CA PHE A 78 5.41 -8.85 -13.82
C PHE A 78 4.55 -10.10 -13.54
N SER A 79 3.41 -9.94 -12.85
CA SER A 79 2.59 -11.06 -12.39
C SER A 79 1.37 -11.35 -13.27
N TYR A 80 0.92 -10.41 -14.09
CA TYR A 80 -0.36 -10.54 -14.79
C TYR A 80 -0.16 -10.36 -16.30
N GLY A 81 0.23 -11.45 -16.98
CA GLY A 81 0.42 -11.44 -18.43
C GLY A 81 -0.88 -11.37 -19.23
N ASP A 82 -1.97 -11.93 -18.68
CA ASP A 82 -3.19 -12.15 -19.45
C ASP A 82 -4.35 -11.20 -19.10
N PHE A 83 -4.29 -10.48 -17.99
CA PHE A 83 -5.38 -9.60 -17.54
C PHE A 83 -4.92 -8.61 -16.47
N GLN A 84 -4.97 -7.32 -16.76
CA GLN A 84 -4.55 -6.23 -15.88
C GLN A 84 -5.67 -5.23 -15.67
N LEU A 85 -5.81 -4.76 -14.43
CA LEU A 85 -6.76 -3.73 -14.03
C LEU A 85 -6.07 -2.38 -13.86
N PHE A 86 -6.79 -1.31 -14.18
CA PHE A 86 -6.35 0.07 -14.10
C PHE A 86 -7.45 0.95 -13.52
N PHE A 87 -7.05 2.07 -12.93
CA PHE A 87 -8.00 3.11 -12.56
C PHE A 87 -8.57 3.78 -13.81
N VAL A 88 -9.86 4.08 -13.79
CA VAL A 88 -10.45 4.97 -14.80
C VAL A 88 -9.80 6.34 -14.67
N LYS A 89 -9.41 6.94 -15.81
CA LYS A 89 -8.69 8.25 -15.84
C LYS A 89 -9.43 9.40 -15.15
N THR A 90 -10.74 9.27 -14.94
CA THR A 90 -11.60 10.26 -14.29
C THR A 90 -11.69 10.11 -12.78
N ALA A 91 -11.18 9.01 -12.20
CA ALA A 91 -11.25 8.76 -10.77
C ALA A 91 -10.41 9.80 -10.00
N ARG A 92 -11.08 10.66 -9.24
CA ARG A 92 -10.47 11.74 -8.44
C ARG A 92 -11.10 11.81 -7.07
N PHE A 93 -10.33 12.24 -6.09
CA PHE A 93 -10.87 12.51 -4.75
C PHE A 93 -11.65 13.81 -4.67
N SER A 94 -12.59 13.83 -3.73
CA SER A 94 -13.22 15.06 -3.29
C SER A 94 -12.24 15.94 -2.52
N LYS A 95 -12.54 17.24 -2.45
CA LYS A 95 -11.73 18.21 -1.68
C LYS A 95 -11.63 17.84 -0.19
N ILE A 96 -12.70 17.24 0.37
CA ILE A 96 -12.76 16.80 1.77
C ILE A 96 -11.78 15.64 2.00
N GLN A 97 -11.75 14.66 1.09
CA GLN A 97 -10.82 13.52 1.20
C GLN A 97 -9.37 13.97 1.13
N TRP A 98 -9.06 14.93 0.25
CA TRP A 98 -7.74 15.57 0.19
C TRP A 98 -7.37 16.28 1.49
N LEU A 99 -8.30 17.02 2.08
CA LEU A 99 -8.08 17.71 3.36
C LEU A 99 -7.84 16.70 4.50
N LEU A 100 -8.61 15.61 4.57
CA LEU A 100 -8.45 14.55 5.56
C LEU A 100 -7.10 13.83 5.42
N LEU A 101 -6.68 13.53 4.19
CA LEU A 101 -5.36 12.97 3.90
C LEU A 101 -4.25 13.89 4.40
N PHE A 102 -4.34 15.18 4.07
CA PHE A 102 -3.35 16.16 4.51
C PHE A 102 -3.30 16.25 6.04
N LEU A 103 -4.46 16.31 6.70
CA LEU A 103 -4.56 16.35 8.15
C LEU A 103 -3.96 15.08 8.79
N PHE A 104 -4.27 13.90 8.25
CA PHE A 104 -3.74 12.62 8.73
C PHE A 104 -2.20 12.59 8.70
N HIS A 105 -1.60 12.91 7.56
CA HIS A 105 -0.14 12.89 7.41
C HIS A 105 0.56 13.99 8.22
N THR A 106 -0.11 15.13 8.44
CA THR A 106 0.37 16.21 9.31
C THR A 106 0.37 15.77 10.77
N LEU A 107 -0.74 15.21 11.26
CA LEU A 107 -0.83 14.69 12.63
C LEU A 107 0.18 13.57 12.88
N LEU A 108 0.36 12.68 11.91
CA LEU A 108 1.36 11.61 11.99
C LEU A 108 2.79 12.19 12.10
N SER A 109 3.11 13.21 11.29
CA SER A 109 4.41 13.90 11.34
C SER A 109 4.65 14.58 12.69
N VAL A 110 3.66 15.33 13.19
CA VAL A 110 3.75 16.04 14.48
C VAL A 110 3.88 15.03 15.63
N GLY A 111 3.12 13.94 15.61
CA GLY A 111 3.21 12.87 16.60
C GLY A 111 4.59 12.20 16.61
N CYS A 112 5.13 11.87 15.43
CA CYS A 112 6.48 11.33 15.31
C CYS A 112 7.51 12.31 15.88
N TYR A 113 7.47 13.58 15.45
CA TYR A 113 8.42 14.61 15.90
C TYR A 113 8.35 14.82 17.41
N GLY A 114 7.15 14.88 18.00
CA GLY A 114 6.94 15.01 19.44
C GLY A 114 7.56 13.87 20.24
N LEU A 115 7.31 12.62 19.83
CA LEU A 115 7.89 11.44 20.49
C LEU A 115 9.41 11.45 20.44
N PHE A 116 9.98 11.85 19.31
CA PHE A 116 11.42 11.96 19.16
C PHE A 116 12.06 13.09 20.00
N CYS A 117 11.36 14.21 20.20
CA CYS A 117 11.86 15.30 21.03
C CYS A 117 11.88 14.94 22.53
N ILE A 118 10.87 14.22 23.00
CA ILE A 118 10.81 13.74 24.39
C ILE A 118 12.01 12.82 24.66
N ASP A 119 12.26 11.88 23.76
CA ASP A 119 13.26 10.83 23.97
C ASP A 119 14.71 11.36 23.98
N ALA A 120 15.04 12.31 23.11
CA ALA A 120 16.36 12.95 23.08
C ALA A 120 16.70 13.71 24.38
N ASN A 121 15.69 14.27 25.04
CA ASN A 121 15.88 14.99 26.31
C ASN A 121 15.99 14.04 27.51
N THR A 122 15.51 12.80 27.39
CA THR A 122 15.48 11.82 28.50
C THR A 122 16.59 10.78 28.46
N LEU A 123 17.19 10.50 27.29
CA LEU A 123 18.19 9.44 27.12
C LEU A 123 19.53 9.98 26.61
N GLU A 124 20.41 10.34 27.54
CA GLU A 124 21.76 10.89 27.32
C GLU A 124 22.81 9.87 26.81
N LYS A 125 22.41 8.81 26.07
CA LYS A 125 23.36 7.82 25.53
C LYS A 125 23.65 8.09 24.05
N ASP A 126 24.89 8.47 23.71
CA ASP A 126 25.32 8.83 22.35
C ASP A 126 24.92 7.83 21.25
N GLY A 127 25.04 6.52 21.53
CA GLY A 127 24.65 5.47 20.57
C GLY A 127 23.13 5.37 20.34
N LEU A 128 22.33 5.71 21.35
CA LEU A 128 20.87 5.75 21.23
C LEU A 128 20.43 7.00 20.47
N ILE A 129 21.06 8.15 20.75
CA ILE A 129 20.80 9.43 20.07
C ILE A 129 21.03 9.27 18.54
N ASN A 130 22.10 8.59 18.14
CA ASN A 130 22.36 8.31 16.72
C ASN A 130 21.32 7.37 16.08
N ASN A 131 20.90 6.31 16.78
CA ASN A 131 19.82 5.43 16.30
C ASN A 131 18.49 6.19 16.15
N LEU A 132 18.20 7.09 17.09
CA LEU A 132 17.05 7.99 17.05
C LEU A 132 17.09 8.91 15.83
N HIS A 133 18.25 9.45 15.45
CA HIS A 133 18.38 10.27 14.24
C HIS A 133 18.09 9.46 12.96
N PHE A 134 18.65 8.26 12.82
CA PHE A 134 18.35 7.40 11.67
C PHE A 134 16.85 7.06 11.59
N ILE A 135 16.27 6.65 12.71
CA ILE A 135 14.85 6.27 12.80
C ILE A 135 13.94 7.48 12.49
N ARG A 136 14.28 8.69 12.96
CA ARG A 136 13.57 9.94 12.58
C ARG A 136 13.50 10.12 11.08
N TYR A 137 14.65 10.07 10.41
CA TYR A 137 14.71 10.25 8.96
C TYR A 137 13.97 9.14 8.21
N ALA A 138 14.07 7.89 8.68
CA ALA A 138 13.33 6.77 8.12
C ALA A 138 11.80 6.96 8.26
N CYS A 139 11.30 7.38 9.42
CA CYS A 139 9.88 7.65 9.64
C CYS A 139 9.37 8.83 8.78
N ILE A 140 10.15 9.91 8.64
CA ILE A 140 9.81 11.03 7.75
C ILE A 140 9.73 10.55 6.30
N ALA A 141 10.73 9.80 5.84
CA ALA A 141 10.75 9.23 4.50
C ALA A 141 9.54 8.32 4.26
N ILE A 142 9.21 7.44 5.22
CA ILE A 142 8.02 6.58 5.16
C ILE A 142 6.74 7.42 5.06
N ASN A 143 6.61 8.50 5.83
CA ASN A 143 5.42 9.33 5.80
C ASN A 143 5.24 10.05 4.45
N ILE A 144 6.34 10.51 3.83
CA ILE A 144 6.29 11.11 2.49
C ILE A 144 5.95 10.06 1.44
N LEU A 145 6.61 8.90 1.48
CA LEU A 145 6.39 7.81 0.53
C LEU A 145 4.99 7.17 0.67
N SER A 146 4.41 7.22 1.87
CA SER A 146 3.08 6.69 2.10
C SER A 146 1.99 7.57 1.50
N MET A 147 2.17 8.88 1.32
CA MET A 147 1.18 9.78 0.70
C MET A 147 0.64 9.29 -0.66
N PRO A 148 1.49 9.03 -1.69
CA PRO A 148 1.00 8.51 -2.97
C PRO A 148 0.38 7.11 -2.83
N MET A 149 0.86 6.28 -1.90
CA MET A 149 0.28 4.96 -1.66
C MET A 149 -1.10 5.05 -0.99
N THR A 150 -1.28 5.93 -0.02
CA THR A 150 -2.57 6.22 0.62
C THR A 150 -3.54 6.72 -0.43
N TYR A 151 -3.09 7.63 -1.31
CA TYR A 151 -3.90 8.11 -2.43
C TYR A 151 -4.39 6.95 -3.30
N GLN A 152 -3.49 6.08 -3.77
CA GLN A 152 -3.87 4.95 -4.62
C GLN A 152 -4.77 3.95 -3.90
N SER A 153 -4.57 3.73 -2.59
CA SER A 153 -5.38 2.81 -1.79
C SER A 153 -6.81 3.31 -1.57
N LEU A 154 -6.99 4.59 -1.25
CA LEU A 154 -8.31 5.19 -1.07
C LEU A 154 -9.04 5.32 -2.42
N LEU A 155 -8.30 5.50 -3.51
CA LEU A 155 -8.87 5.55 -4.86
C LEU A 155 -9.37 4.16 -5.24
N ALA A 156 -8.61 3.11 -4.92
CA ALA A 156 -9.04 1.72 -5.08
C ALA A 156 -10.27 1.40 -4.23
N TRP A 157 -10.31 1.89 -2.99
CA TRP A 157 -11.43 1.62 -2.10
C TRP A 157 -12.73 2.27 -2.57
N ASN A 158 -12.64 3.50 -3.07
CA ASN A 158 -13.80 4.29 -3.50
C ASN A 158 -14.14 4.11 -4.99
N CYS A 159 -13.38 3.32 -5.75
CA CYS A 159 -13.66 3.13 -7.16
C CYS A 159 -14.93 2.29 -7.36
N GLU A 160 -15.81 2.78 -8.22
CA GLU A 160 -16.98 2.05 -8.70
C GLU A 160 -16.71 1.41 -10.06
N LYS A 161 -15.67 1.88 -10.76
CA LYS A 161 -15.27 1.41 -12.08
C LYS A 161 -13.76 1.19 -12.14
N LEU A 162 -13.35 0.17 -12.87
CA LEU A 162 -11.95 -0.16 -13.18
C LEU A 162 -11.85 -0.47 -14.67
N GLU A 163 -10.85 0.08 -15.34
CA GLU A 163 -10.51 -0.34 -16.71
C GLU A 163 -9.76 -1.67 -16.66
N PHE A 164 -9.92 -2.53 -17.65
CA PHE A 164 -9.09 -3.71 -17.81
C PHE A 164 -8.54 -3.84 -19.22
N VAL A 165 -7.37 -4.47 -19.33
CA VAL A 165 -6.77 -4.90 -20.60
C VAL A 165 -6.24 -6.32 -20.42
N GLY A 166 -6.52 -7.21 -21.36
CA GLY A 166 -6.08 -8.59 -21.29
C GLY A 166 -6.46 -9.42 -22.50
N ILE A 167 -6.50 -10.73 -22.31
CA ILE A 167 -6.87 -11.76 -23.27
C ILE A 167 -8.21 -12.36 -22.84
N HIS A 168 -9.20 -12.38 -23.73
CA HIS A 168 -10.51 -12.96 -23.45
C HIS A 168 -10.40 -14.46 -23.14
N PRO A 169 -11.08 -14.99 -22.09
CA PRO A 169 -10.93 -16.39 -21.69
C PRO A 169 -11.32 -17.39 -22.79
N GLU A 170 -12.41 -17.10 -23.51
CA GLU A 170 -12.99 -17.97 -24.53
C GLU A 170 -12.38 -17.74 -25.93
N THR A 171 -12.51 -16.52 -26.47
CA THR A 171 -12.06 -16.18 -27.82
C THR A 171 -10.55 -16.03 -27.98
N LYS A 172 -9.78 -15.93 -26.89
CA LYS A 172 -8.33 -15.66 -26.88
C LYS A 172 -7.91 -14.36 -27.60
N LEU A 173 -8.85 -13.47 -27.90
CA LEU A 173 -8.58 -12.18 -28.51
C LEU A 173 -8.21 -11.14 -27.45
N HIS A 174 -7.57 -10.06 -27.89
CA HIS A 174 -7.37 -8.89 -27.05
C HIS A 174 -8.71 -8.34 -26.58
N TRP A 175 -8.79 -8.08 -25.29
CA TRP A 175 -10.00 -7.68 -24.61
C TRP A 175 -9.71 -6.48 -23.72
N LYS A 176 -10.43 -5.41 -23.96
CA LYS A 176 -10.38 -4.17 -23.19
C LYS A 176 -11.81 -3.76 -22.88
N GLY A 177 -12.01 -3.22 -21.69
CA GLY A 177 -13.32 -2.71 -21.29
C GLY A 177 -13.27 -2.17 -19.87
N VAL A 178 -14.45 -2.02 -19.27
CA VAL A 178 -14.61 -1.51 -17.92
C VAL A 178 -15.32 -2.55 -17.07
N MET A 179 -14.83 -2.77 -15.86
CA MET A 179 -15.53 -3.48 -14.80
C MET A 179 -16.22 -2.48 -13.88
N ARG A 180 -17.47 -2.75 -13.51
CA ARG A 180 -18.26 -1.94 -12.60
C ARG A 180 -18.57 -2.73 -11.32
N LYS A 181 -18.53 -2.04 -10.20
CA LYS A 181 -19.01 -2.53 -8.91
C LYS A 181 -20.52 -2.41 -8.83
N MET A 182 -21.19 -3.54 -8.64
CA MET A 182 -22.64 -3.64 -8.46
C MET A 182 -23.05 -3.23 -7.03
N GLU A 183 -24.34 -2.98 -6.81
CA GLU A 183 -24.89 -2.62 -5.49
C GLU A 183 -24.69 -3.74 -4.45
N ASP A 184 -24.63 -5.00 -4.89
CA ASP A 184 -24.33 -6.17 -4.04
C ASP A 184 -22.83 -6.28 -3.68
N GLY A 185 -22.00 -5.35 -4.18
CA GLY A 185 -20.56 -5.31 -3.96
C GLY A 185 -19.73 -6.18 -4.89
N LYS A 186 -20.34 -6.97 -5.77
CA LYS A 186 -19.64 -7.77 -6.77
C LYS A 186 -19.15 -6.92 -7.93
N TRP A 187 -18.13 -7.42 -8.63
CA TRP A 187 -17.57 -6.77 -9.80
C TRP A 187 -17.97 -7.53 -11.05
N GLU A 188 -18.58 -6.84 -11.99
CA GLU A 188 -19.00 -7.39 -13.27
C GLU A 188 -18.43 -6.56 -14.42
N VAL A 189 -18.25 -7.19 -15.58
CA VAL A 189 -17.88 -6.47 -16.79
C VAL A 189 -19.09 -5.61 -17.17
N ASP A 190 -18.90 -4.30 -17.17
CA ASP A 190 -19.92 -3.38 -17.66
C ASP A 190 -20.11 -3.71 -19.14
N GLN A 191 -21.29 -4.15 -19.60
CA GLN A 191 -21.56 -4.47 -21.02
C GLN A 191 -22.14 -3.27 -21.78
N THR A 192 -22.23 -2.09 -21.15
CA THR A 192 -22.79 -0.92 -21.83
C THR A 192 -21.92 -0.51 -23.02
N PRO A 193 -22.52 -0.24 -24.20
CA PRO A 193 -21.80 -0.10 -25.47
C PRO A 193 -20.89 1.13 -25.59
N GLU A 194 -20.93 2.06 -24.63
CA GLU A 194 -20.11 3.28 -24.66
C GLU A 194 -18.63 3.05 -24.31
N ASP A 195 -18.28 1.93 -23.65
CA ASP A 195 -16.92 1.65 -23.14
C ASP A 195 -16.22 0.43 -23.80
N HIS A 196 -16.83 -0.21 -24.81
CA HIS A 196 -16.25 -1.36 -25.53
C HIS A 196 -15.85 -1.01 -26.96
N ASP A 197 -14.63 -0.51 -27.14
CA ASP A 197 -13.98 -0.62 -28.44
C ASP A 197 -13.54 -2.08 -28.65
N LEU A 198 -14.40 -2.86 -29.31
CA LEU A 198 -13.93 -4.05 -30.02
C LEU A 198 -13.12 -3.55 -31.22
N CYS A 199 -11.83 -3.29 -31.01
CA CYS A 199 -10.90 -3.08 -32.11
C CYS A 199 -10.86 -4.37 -32.95
N HIS A 200 -11.63 -4.38 -34.03
CA HIS A 200 -11.39 -5.28 -35.15
C HIS A 200 -10.04 -4.87 -35.75
N VAL A 201 -9.05 -5.77 -35.65
CA VAL A 201 -7.86 -5.73 -36.50
C VAL A 201 -8.23 -6.33 -37.85
#